data_AF-A0A1G5F5X1-F1
#
_entry.id   AF-A0A1G5F5X1-F1
#
_cell.length_a   1.000
_cell.length_b   1.000
_cell.length_c   1.000
_cell.angle_alpha   90.00
_cell.angle_beta   90.00
_cell.angle_gamma   90.00
#
_symmetry.space_group_name_H-M   'P 1'
#
loop_
_entity.id
_entity.type
_entity.pdbx_description
1 polymer ?
#
loop_
_entity_poly.entity_id
_entity_poly.type
_entity_poly.pdbx_seq_one_letter_code
_entity_poly.pdbx_strand_id
1 'polypeptide(L)'
;MSLTPLPLPRIEISYPVEGTSLAAFNSKVVGTSVIRADWNDLTRLLQLPELRGAIAYLLVGYDEENGLSARVGEAGKPPCRLPDHRRNEDLLFAEEIFVLANAAFDKSDIVYLQERISGLVKQAQRAYLVQGTGPISQPLCASKRRELDLVLRYGLTLLKAAGCPWLEPARSPRPQANHA
;
A
#
# COMPACT_ATOMS: atom_id res chain seq x y z
N MET A 1 20.21 37.79 -8.37
CA MET A 1 19.94 36.34 -8.50
C MET A 1 18.76 36.02 -7.61
N SER A 2 17.59 35.73 -8.19
CA SER A 2 16.39 35.35 -7.43
C SER A 2 16.47 33.85 -7.16
N LEU A 3 16.52 33.44 -5.90
CA LEU A 3 16.41 32.04 -5.51
C LEU A 3 14.95 31.63 -5.66
N THR A 4 14.61 30.98 -6.76
CA THR A 4 13.30 30.32 -6.90
C THR A 4 13.23 29.25 -5.80
N PRO A 5 12.24 29.32 -4.88
CA PRO A 5 12.09 28.28 -3.87
C PRO A 5 11.90 26.94 -4.58
N LEU A 6 12.72 25.94 -4.23
CA LEU A 6 12.51 24.57 -4.68
C LEU A 6 11.09 24.15 -4.24
N PRO A 7 10.20 23.76 -5.17
CA PRO A 7 8.87 23.31 -4.80
C PRO A 7 9.04 22.09 -3.90
N LEU A 8 8.59 22.22 -2.65
CA LEU A 8 8.59 21.10 -1.72
C LEU A 8 7.75 19.96 -2.32
N PRO A 9 8.14 18.69 -2.11
CA PRO A 9 7.35 17.56 -2.55
C PRO A 9 5.96 17.63 -1.91
N ARG A 10 4.95 17.98 -2.71
CA ARG A 10 3.55 18.03 -2.30
C ARG A 10 2.90 16.69 -2.58
N ILE A 11 2.18 16.18 -1.58
CA ILE A 11 1.24 15.08 -1.77
C ILE A 11 -0.02 15.69 -2.39
N GLU A 12 -0.40 15.21 -3.56
CA GLU A 12 -1.64 15.62 -4.23
C GLU A 12 -2.74 14.62 -3.92
N ILE A 13 -3.84 15.11 -3.34
CA ILE A 13 -5.02 14.31 -3.00
C ILE A 13 -6.12 14.61 -4.01
N SER A 14 -6.75 13.59 -4.57
CA SER A 14 -7.90 13.71 -5.46
C SER A 14 -8.94 12.63 -5.19
N TYR A 15 -10.18 12.90 -5.61
CA TYR A 15 -11.31 11.98 -5.51
C TYR A 15 -11.79 11.68 -6.94
N PRO A 16 -11.17 10.71 -7.63
CA PRO A 16 -11.30 10.56 -9.08
C PRO A 16 -12.70 10.14 -9.54
N VAL A 17 -13.53 9.63 -8.63
CA VAL A 17 -14.89 9.21 -8.92
C VAL A 17 -15.82 9.79 -7.86
N GLU A 18 -16.71 10.69 -8.27
CA GLU A 18 -17.68 11.33 -7.37
C GLU A 18 -18.67 10.30 -6.79
N GLY A 19 -19.08 10.49 -5.54
CA GLY A 19 -20.02 9.61 -4.85
C GLY A 19 -19.45 8.26 -4.43
N THR A 20 -18.13 8.12 -4.40
CA THR A 20 -17.43 6.90 -3.96
C THR A 20 -16.45 7.20 -2.84
N SER A 21 -15.96 6.16 -2.19
CA SER A 21 -14.88 6.20 -1.18
C SER A 21 -13.49 6.43 -1.79
N LEU A 22 -13.36 6.46 -3.12
CA LEU A 22 -12.07 6.50 -3.81
C LEU A 22 -11.32 7.80 -3.50
N ALA A 23 -10.12 7.66 -2.96
CA ALA A 23 -9.18 8.75 -2.76
C ALA A 23 -7.79 8.36 -3.27
N ALA A 24 -7.22 9.18 -4.15
CA ALA A 24 -5.89 8.99 -4.71
C ALA A 24 -4.90 10.00 -4.12
N PHE A 25 -3.74 9.50 -3.71
CA PHE A 25 -2.66 10.23 -3.06
C PHE A 25 -1.40 10.06 -3.89
N ASN A 26 -0.86 11.14 -4.44
CA ASN A 26 0.16 11.07 -5.47
C ASN A 26 1.45 11.75 -5.03
N SER A 27 2.59 11.12 -5.35
CA SER A 27 3.92 11.71 -5.23
C SER A 27 4.56 11.85 -6.60
N LYS A 28 4.68 13.09 -7.08
CA LYS A 28 5.38 13.42 -8.34
C LYS A 28 6.88 13.16 -8.28
N VAL A 29 7.47 13.06 -7.08
CA VAL A 29 8.91 12.82 -6.92
C VAL A 29 9.31 11.44 -7.44
N VAL A 30 8.49 10.43 -7.17
CA VAL A 30 8.75 9.03 -7.54
C VAL A 30 7.75 8.47 -8.53
N GLY A 31 6.77 9.27 -8.97
CA GLY A 31 5.72 8.83 -9.90
C GLY A 31 4.79 7.77 -9.30
N THR A 32 4.63 7.77 -7.97
CA THR A 32 3.88 6.76 -7.24
C THR A 32 2.55 7.29 -6.75
N SER A 33 1.53 6.47 -6.87
CA SER A 33 0.17 6.73 -6.40
C SER A 33 -0.22 5.70 -5.35
N VAL A 34 -0.88 6.16 -4.30
CA VAL A 34 -1.66 5.30 -3.40
C VAL A 34 -3.12 5.61 -3.61
N ILE A 35 -3.92 4.59 -3.85
CA ILE A 35 -5.38 4.73 -3.97
C ILE A 35 -6.02 3.96 -2.84
N ARG A 36 -6.84 4.63 -2.04
CA ARG A 36 -7.74 4.00 -1.07
C ARG A 36 -9.14 3.91 -1.65
N ALA A 37 -9.82 2.81 -1.39
CA ALA A 37 -11.26 2.68 -1.56
C ALA A 37 -11.82 1.68 -0.54
N ASP A 38 -13.10 1.79 -0.23
CA ASP A 38 -13.87 0.72 0.41
C ASP A 38 -13.96 -0.46 -0.56
N TRP A 39 -14.01 -1.67 -0.02
CA TRP A 39 -14.07 -2.91 -0.79
C TRP A 39 -15.31 -2.99 -1.69
N ASN A 40 -16.39 -2.30 -1.32
CA ASN A 40 -17.61 -2.17 -2.11
C ASN A 40 -17.42 -1.37 -3.40
N ASP A 41 -16.45 -0.46 -3.44
CA ASP A 41 -16.14 0.34 -4.62
C ASP A 41 -15.10 -0.31 -5.54
N LEU A 42 -14.77 -1.60 -5.34
CA LEU A 42 -13.78 -2.32 -6.14
C LEU A 42 -14.02 -2.19 -7.65
N THR A 43 -15.28 -2.28 -8.11
CA THR A 43 -15.59 -2.14 -9.55
C THR A 43 -15.20 -0.76 -10.09
N ARG A 44 -15.34 0.31 -9.29
CA ARG A 44 -14.93 1.67 -9.66
C ARG A 44 -13.42 1.83 -9.62
N LEU A 45 -12.77 1.28 -8.59
CA LEU A 45 -11.32 1.25 -8.46
C LEU A 45 -10.65 0.62 -9.70
N LEU A 46 -11.19 -0.50 -10.19
CA LEU A 46 -10.65 -1.21 -11.36
C LEU A 46 -10.79 -0.44 -12.68
N GLN A 47 -11.58 0.64 -12.73
CA GLN A 47 -11.70 1.49 -13.92
C GLN A 47 -10.61 2.56 -14.01
N LEU A 48 -9.86 2.77 -12.93
CA LEU A 48 -8.81 3.78 -12.88
C LEU A 48 -7.60 3.41 -13.77
N PRO A 49 -6.96 4.40 -14.42
CA PRO A 49 -5.82 4.14 -15.30
C PRO A 49 -4.61 3.53 -14.57
N GLU A 50 -4.42 3.83 -13.29
CA GLU A 50 -3.37 3.29 -12.42
C GLU A 50 -3.47 1.77 -12.26
N LEU A 51 -4.68 1.20 -12.40
CA LEU A 51 -4.97 -0.23 -12.26
C LEU A 51 -4.78 -1.01 -13.58
N ARG A 52 -4.30 -0.35 -14.63
CA ARG A 52 -3.94 -1.01 -15.91
C ARG A 52 -2.61 -1.76 -15.83
N GLY A 53 -1.74 -1.35 -14.91
CA GLY A 53 -0.38 -1.89 -14.75
C GLY A 53 -0.24 -2.87 -13.60
N ALA A 54 1.01 -3.25 -13.35
CA ALA A 54 1.43 -3.99 -12.18
C ALA A 54 1.22 -3.15 -10.90
N ILE A 55 0.62 -3.74 -9.87
CA ILE A 55 0.41 -3.10 -8.56
C ILE A 55 0.84 -4.00 -7.41
N ALA A 56 1.13 -3.37 -6.27
CA ALA A 56 1.02 -3.98 -4.95
C ALA A 56 -0.23 -3.43 -4.25
N TYR A 57 -0.86 -4.22 -3.38
CA TYR A 57 -2.04 -3.80 -2.64
C TYR A 57 -2.09 -4.38 -1.22
N LEU A 58 -2.90 -3.73 -0.39
CA LEU A 58 -3.31 -4.20 0.92
C LEU A 58 -4.83 -4.28 0.95
N LEU A 59 -5.37 -5.38 1.46
CA LEU A 59 -6.75 -5.48 1.90
C LEU A 59 -6.73 -5.40 3.42
N VAL A 60 -7.59 -4.57 4.01
CA VAL A 60 -7.64 -4.36 5.45
C VAL A 60 -9.08 -4.35 5.93
N GLY A 61 -9.31 -4.85 7.12
CA GLY A 61 -10.57 -4.74 7.84
C GLY A 61 -10.52 -5.61 9.09
N TYR A 62 -11.68 -5.99 9.63
CA TYR A 62 -11.77 -6.68 10.90
C TYR A 62 -12.33 -8.09 10.76
N ASP A 63 -11.74 -9.04 11.48
CA ASP A 63 -12.34 -10.35 11.74
C ASP A 63 -12.49 -10.61 13.24
N GLU A 64 -13.38 -11.54 13.58
CA GLU A 64 -13.75 -11.84 14.97
C GLU A 64 -12.60 -12.51 15.76
N GLU A 65 -11.69 -13.20 15.09
CA GLU A 65 -10.63 -14.00 15.72
C GLU A 65 -9.39 -13.16 16.05
N ASN A 66 -8.95 -12.34 15.11
CA ASN A 66 -7.68 -11.63 15.12
C ASN A 66 -7.84 -10.11 15.28
N GLY A 67 -9.07 -9.60 15.19
CA GLY A 67 -9.34 -8.16 15.18
C GLY A 67 -8.93 -7.54 13.85
N LEU A 68 -8.09 -6.48 13.90
CA LEU A 68 -7.62 -5.84 12.66
C LEU A 68 -6.72 -6.81 11.89
N SER A 69 -7.14 -7.15 10.68
CA SER A 69 -6.45 -8.06 9.79
C SER A 69 -6.06 -7.38 8.48
N ALA A 70 -4.94 -7.81 7.92
CA ALA A 70 -4.41 -7.29 6.67
C ALA A 70 -3.93 -8.42 5.76
N ARG A 71 -4.18 -8.28 4.46
CA ARG A 71 -3.63 -9.13 3.40
C ARG A 71 -2.83 -8.25 2.45
N VAL A 72 -1.55 -8.58 2.26
CA VAL A 72 -0.70 -7.90 1.28
C VAL A 72 -0.55 -8.76 0.04
N GLY A 73 -0.82 -8.22 -1.14
CA GLY A 73 -0.69 -8.95 -2.39
C GLY A 73 -0.13 -8.10 -3.53
N GLU A 74 0.13 -8.77 -4.64
CA GLU A 74 0.50 -8.15 -5.91
C GLU A 74 -0.43 -8.61 -7.03
N ALA A 75 -0.52 -7.79 -8.08
CA ALA A 75 -1.22 -8.17 -9.30
C ALA A 75 -0.57 -7.51 -10.52
N GLY A 76 -0.10 -8.33 -11.46
CA GLY A 76 0.25 -7.87 -12.81
C GLY A 76 -0.97 -7.53 -13.68
N LYS A 77 -2.15 -8.06 -13.32
CA LYS A 77 -3.45 -7.79 -13.96
C LYS A 77 -4.53 -7.61 -12.88
N PRO A 78 -4.66 -6.43 -12.28
CA PRO A 78 -5.57 -6.20 -11.15
C PRO A 78 -7.04 -6.58 -11.41
N PRO A 79 -7.64 -6.30 -12.59
CA PRO A 79 -9.03 -6.66 -12.87
C PRO A 79 -9.30 -8.17 -12.85
N CYS A 80 -8.28 -9.01 -13.05
CA CYS A 80 -8.41 -10.45 -12.92
C CYS A 80 -8.23 -10.90 -11.46
N ARG A 81 -7.27 -10.29 -10.75
CA ARG A 81 -6.81 -10.79 -9.44
C ARG A 81 -7.66 -10.31 -8.26
N LEU A 82 -8.03 -9.03 -8.23
CA LEU A 82 -8.72 -8.47 -7.06
C LEU A 82 -10.14 -9.02 -6.87
N PRO A 83 -10.96 -9.22 -7.92
CA PRO A 83 -12.29 -9.81 -7.75
C PRO A 83 -12.28 -11.24 -7.21
N ASP A 84 -11.24 -12.03 -7.50
CA ASP A 84 -11.12 -13.41 -7.02
C ASP A 84 -11.10 -13.49 -5.48
N HIS A 85 -10.61 -12.45 -4.79
CA HIS A 85 -10.57 -12.41 -3.33
C HIS A 85 -11.95 -12.38 -2.69
N ARG A 86 -12.99 -11.94 -3.40
CA ARG A 86 -14.39 -12.00 -2.88
C ARG A 86 -14.89 -13.42 -2.64
N ARG A 87 -14.24 -14.42 -3.23
CA ARG A 87 -14.58 -15.85 -3.09
C ARG A 87 -13.68 -16.56 -2.08
N ASN A 88 -12.69 -15.88 -1.52
CA ASN A 88 -11.78 -16.46 -0.54
C ASN A 88 -12.31 -16.16 0.87
N GLU A 89 -12.68 -17.21 1.59
CA GLU A 89 -13.23 -17.11 2.95
C GLU A 89 -12.24 -16.45 3.92
N ASP A 90 -10.94 -16.69 3.75
CA ASP A 90 -9.88 -16.09 4.57
C ASP A 90 -9.76 -14.57 4.39
N LEU A 91 -10.43 -14.00 3.37
CA LEU A 91 -10.35 -12.58 3.02
C LEU A 91 -11.69 -11.85 3.19
N LEU A 92 -12.69 -12.48 3.81
CA LEU A 92 -13.98 -11.86 4.08
C LEU A 92 -13.91 -10.68 5.05
N PHE A 93 -12.81 -10.57 5.81
CA PHE A 93 -12.53 -9.43 6.67
C PHE A 93 -12.26 -8.12 5.90
N ALA A 94 -12.01 -8.19 4.58
CA ALA A 94 -11.60 -7.02 3.80
C ALA A 94 -12.72 -5.98 3.66
N GLU A 95 -12.52 -4.82 4.28
CA GLU A 95 -13.43 -3.67 4.23
C GLU A 95 -12.86 -2.54 3.38
N GLU A 96 -11.53 -2.41 3.36
CA GLU A 96 -10.80 -1.37 2.63
C GLU A 96 -9.71 -2.00 1.75
N ILE A 97 -9.43 -1.36 0.62
CA ILE A 97 -8.33 -1.66 -0.28
C ILE A 97 -7.43 -0.44 -0.43
N PHE A 98 -6.13 -0.67 -0.27
CA PHE A 98 -5.09 0.29 -0.56
C PHE A 98 -4.21 -0.24 -1.69
N VAL A 99 -4.11 0.51 -2.79
CA VAL A 99 -3.30 0.14 -3.95
C VAL A 99 -2.09 1.03 -4.02
N LEU A 100 -0.90 0.45 -4.10
CA LEU A 100 0.35 1.12 -4.45
C LEU A 100 0.63 0.88 -5.94
N ALA A 101 0.52 1.94 -6.73
CA ALA A 101 0.68 1.90 -8.18
C ALA A 101 1.81 2.83 -8.65
N ASN A 102 2.49 2.39 -9.71
CA ASN A 102 3.45 3.18 -10.45
C ASN A 102 3.45 2.65 -11.89
N ALA A 103 3.43 3.56 -12.87
CA ALA A 103 3.37 3.17 -14.29
C ALA A 103 4.58 2.35 -14.76
N ALA A 104 5.71 2.44 -14.06
CA ALA A 104 6.95 1.74 -14.38
C ALA A 104 7.10 0.37 -13.71
N PHE A 105 6.15 -0.06 -12.88
CA PHE A 105 6.26 -1.36 -12.21
C PHE A 105 6.17 -2.52 -13.19
N ASP A 106 7.00 -3.52 -12.94
CA ASP A 106 6.90 -4.85 -13.54
C ASP A 106 6.60 -5.92 -12.48
N LYS A 107 6.64 -7.19 -12.89
CA LYS A 107 6.36 -8.33 -12.01
C LYS A 107 7.36 -8.44 -10.84
N SER A 108 8.64 -8.23 -11.11
CA SER A 108 9.69 -8.35 -10.10
C SER A 108 9.58 -7.23 -9.06
N ASP A 109 9.16 -6.03 -9.50
CA ASP A 109 8.94 -4.88 -8.64
C ASP A 109 7.81 -5.12 -7.64
N ILE A 110 6.65 -5.57 -8.11
CA ILE A 110 5.48 -5.77 -7.25
C ILE A 110 5.64 -6.97 -6.31
N VAL A 111 6.39 -8.00 -6.72
CA VAL A 111 6.80 -9.10 -5.84
C VAL A 111 7.68 -8.60 -4.70
N TYR A 112 8.71 -7.80 -5.03
CA TYR A 112 9.56 -7.19 -4.03
C TYR A 112 8.76 -6.30 -3.07
N LEU A 113 7.87 -5.45 -3.59
CA LEU A 113 7.03 -4.59 -2.76
C LEU A 113 6.08 -5.39 -1.86
N GLN A 114 5.46 -6.47 -2.35
CA GLN A 114 4.65 -7.37 -1.53
C GLN A 114 5.46 -7.93 -0.36
N GLU A 115 6.68 -8.43 -0.60
CA GLU A 115 7.55 -8.98 0.45
C GLU A 115 7.90 -7.92 1.50
N ARG A 116 8.32 -6.73 1.05
CA ARG A 116 8.72 -5.64 1.95
C ARG A 116 7.53 -5.14 2.79
N ILE A 117 6.38 -4.92 2.18
CA ILE A 117 5.17 -4.46 2.88
C ILE A 117 4.68 -5.54 3.85
N SER A 118 4.69 -6.83 3.47
CA SER A 118 4.36 -7.93 4.37
C SER A 118 5.28 -7.95 5.60
N GLY A 119 6.58 -7.73 5.40
CA GLY A 119 7.55 -7.59 6.49
C GLY A 119 7.22 -6.43 7.42
N LEU A 120 6.79 -5.29 6.89
CA LEU A 120 6.39 -4.13 7.68
C LEU A 120 5.12 -4.39 8.50
N VAL A 121 4.11 -5.06 7.94
CA VAL A 121 2.90 -5.47 8.70
C VAL A 121 3.32 -6.34 9.89
N LYS A 122 4.15 -7.37 9.65
CA LYS A 122 4.65 -8.27 10.70
C LYS A 122 5.44 -7.53 11.77
N GLN A 123 6.31 -6.61 11.36
CA GLN A 123 7.15 -5.83 12.27
C GLN A 123 6.35 -4.83 13.11
N ALA A 124 5.30 -4.22 12.54
CA ALA A 124 4.49 -3.24 13.23
C ALA A 124 3.61 -3.86 14.31
N GLN A 125 3.21 -5.13 14.14
CA GLN A 125 2.32 -5.88 15.05
C GLN A 125 1.00 -5.14 15.36
N ARG A 126 0.50 -4.36 14.40
CA ARG A 126 -0.76 -3.60 14.51
C ARG A 126 -1.94 -4.29 13.85
N ALA A 127 -1.69 -5.15 12.87
CA ALA A 127 -2.69 -5.96 12.21
C ALA A 127 -2.17 -7.40 12.09
N TYR A 128 -3.07 -8.36 12.17
CA TYR A 128 -2.76 -9.76 11.86
C TYR A 128 -2.54 -9.91 10.35
N LEU A 129 -1.40 -10.44 9.94
CA LEU A 129 -1.10 -10.64 8.53
C LEU A 129 -1.62 -11.99 8.05
N VAL A 130 -2.76 -11.96 7.34
CA VAL A 130 -3.29 -13.12 6.64
C VAL A 130 -2.35 -13.48 5.50
N GLN A 131 -1.73 -14.66 5.59
CA GLN A 131 -0.80 -15.14 4.58
C GLN A 131 -1.58 -15.52 3.32
N GLY A 132 -0.94 -15.36 2.16
CA GLY A 132 -1.38 -16.07 0.96
C GLY A 132 -0.26 -16.97 0.45
N THR A 133 -0.34 -17.35 -0.81
CA THR A 133 0.77 -18.03 -1.49
C THR A 133 1.97 -17.07 -1.51
N GLY A 134 3.01 -17.40 -0.74
CA GLY A 134 4.22 -16.60 -0.66
C GLY A 134 4.77 -16.32 -2.06
N PRO A 135 5.24 -15.08 -2.34
CA PRO A 135 5.71 -14.76 -3.67
C PRO A 135 7.01 -15.51 -3.94
N ILE A 136 7.22 -15.92 -5.19
CA ILE A 136 8.52 -16.46 -5.61
C ILE A 136 9.42 -15.25 -5.87
N SER A 137 10.30 -14.95 -4.92
CA SER A 137 11.21 -13.82 -5.00
C SER A 137 12.04 -13.90 -6.28
N GLN A 138 12.11 -12.79 -7.01
CA GLN A 138 12.93 -12.67 -8.21
C GLN A 138 14.19 -11.86 -7.89
N PRO A 139 15.36 -12.27 -8.42
CA PRO A 139 16.60 -11.56 -8.15
C PRO A 139 16.57 -10.16 -8.76
N LEU A 140 16.57 -9.14 -7.91
CA LEU A 140 16.74 -7.74 -8.30
C LEU A 140 18.19 -7.28 -8.13
N CYS A 141 18.69 -6.45 -9.05
CA CYS A 141 19.98 -5.80 -8.88
C CYS A 141 19.93 -4.78 -7.73
N ALA A 142 21.09 -4.43 -7.17
CA ALA A 142 21.17 -3.54 -6.01
C ALA A 142 20.60 -2.13 -6.31
N SER A 143 20.78 -1.64 -7.54
CA SER A 143 20.24 -0.34 -7.97
C SER A 143 18.72 -0.33 -7.94
N LYS A 144 18.08 -1.36 -8.51
CA LYS A 144 16.62 -1.47 -8.55
C LYS A 144 16.02 -1.65 -7.16
N ARG A 145 16.65 -2.42 -6.27
CA ARG A 145 16.21 -2.51 -4.86
C ARG A 145 16.23 -1.15 -4.17
N ARG A 146 17.28 -0.34 -4.36
CA ARG A 146 17.36 1.00 -3.77
C ARG A 146 16.29 1.95 -4.31
N GLU A 147 16.00 1.86 -5.60
CA GLU A 147 14.90 2.60 -6.24
C GLU A 147 13.54 2.21 -5.62
N LEU A 148 13.26 0.91 -5.53
CA LEU A 148 12.02 0.40 -4.92
C LEU A 148 11.92 0.70 -3.43
N ASP A 149 13.04 0.70 -2.69
CA ASP A 149 13.07 1.14 -1.30
C ASP A 149 12.70 2.64 -1.17
N LEU A 150 13.15 3.48 -2.10
CA LEU A 150 12.76 4.89 -2.15
C LEU A 150 11.26 5.03 -2.46
N VAL A 151 10.78 4.31 -3.48
CA VAL A 151 9.35 4.24 -3.82
C VAL A 151 8.53 3.81 -2.62
N LEU A 152 8.95 2.77 -1.90
CA LEU A 152 8.27 2.28 -0.72
C LEU A 152 8.24 3.33 0.40
N ARG A 153 9.33 4.07 0.65
CA ARG A 153 9.33 5.15 1.67
C ARG A 153 8.29 6.23 1.39
N TYR A 154 8.19 6.67 0.14
CA TYR A 154 7.12 7.60 -0.27
C TYR A 154 5.75 6.94 -0.19
N GLY A 155 5.64 5.70 -0.67
CA GLY A 155 4.42 4.90 -0.61
C GLY A 155 3.88 4.75 0.81
N LEU A 156 4.73 4.52 1.81
CA LEU A 156 4.34 4.45 3.23
C LEU A 156 3.79 5.78 3.75
N THR A 157 4.37 6.90 3.30
CA THR A 157 3.88 8.23 3.65
C THR A 157 2.50 8.48 3.04
N LEU A 158 2.30 8.06 1.79
CA LEU A 158 1.01 8.15 1.09
C LEU A 158 -0.03 7.19 1.70
N LEU A 159 0.33 5.95 2.03
CA LEU A 159 -0.52 4.97 2.72
C LEU A 159 -1.00 5.51 4.06
N LYS A 160 -0.10 6.12 4.84
CA LYS A 160 -0.48 6.78 6.10
C LYS A 160 -1.46 7.93 5.86
N ALA A 161 -1.18 8.80 4.89
CA ALA A 161 -2.07 9.90 4.54
C ALA A 161 -3.45 9.40 4.04
N ALA A 162 -3.46 8.23 3.40
CA ALA A 162 -4.67 7.57 2.96
C ALA A 162 -5.48 6.92 4.10
N GLY A 163 -4.95 6.84 5.33
CA GLY A 163 -5.64 6.22 6.46
C GLY A 163 -5.18 4.79 6.78
N CYS A 164 -4.04 4.34 6.24
CA CYS A 164 -3.39 3.07 6.59
C CYS A 164 -2.14 3.30 7.46
N PRO A 165 -2.27 3.65 8.76
CA PRO A 165 -1.14 3.91 9.66
C PRO A 165 -0.48 2.63 10.20
N TRP A 166 -1.01 1.45 9.86
CA TRP A 166 -0.68 0.18 10.53
C TRP A 166 0.68 -0.41 10.13
N LEU A 167 1.33 0.17 9.11
CA LEU A 167 2.68 -0.20 8.66
C LEU A 167 3.78 0.52 9.44
N GLU A 168 3.44 1.52 10.25
CA GLU A 168 4.42 2.19 11.10
C GLU A 168 4.79 1.30 12.29
N PRO A 169 6.08 1.19 12.64
CA PRO A 169 6.49 0.51 13.86
C PRO A 169 5.70 1.02 15.06
N ALA A 170 5.35 0.13 15.99
CA ALA A 170 4.86 0.56 17.29
C ALA A 170 5.88 1.54 17.89
N ARG A 171 5.43 2.73 18.30
CA ARG A 171 6.33 3.67 18.99
C ARG A 171 6.82 2.95 20.25
N SER A 172 8.14 2.82 20.40
CA SER A 172 8.71 2.38 21.67
C SER A 172 8.21 3.32 22.78
N PRO A 173 7.84 2.81 23.96
CA PRO A 173 7.51 3.67 25.09
C PRO A 173 8.67 4.62 25.34
N ARG A 174 8.39 5.91 25.55
CA ARG A 174 9.42 6.85 26.01
C ARG A 174 10.03 6.27 27.29
N PRO A 175 11.36 6.20 27.44
CA PRO A 175 11.94 5.86 28.72
C PRO A 175 11.40 6.83 29.76
N GLN A 176 10.75 6.31 30.80
CA GLN A 176 10.34 7.12 31.94
C GLN A 176 11.62 7.73 32.51
N ALA A 177 11.68 9.06 32.52
CA ALA A 177 12.74 9.76 33.22
C ALA A 177 12.56 9.45 34.70
N ASN A 178 13.37 8.52 35.22
CA ASN A 178 13.52 8.34 36.65
C ASN A 178 14.13 9.64 37.19
N HIS A 179 13.29 10.50 37.75
CA HIS A 179 13.75 11.53 38.67
C HIS A 179 14.13 10.83 39.96
N ALA A 180 15.44 10.64 40.15
CA ALA A 180 16.07 10.39 41.43
C ALA A 180 16.43 11.73 42.09
#